data_AF-A0AAW6FZT6-F1
#
_entry.id   AF-A0AAW6FZT6-F1
#
_cell.length_a   1.000
_cell.length_b   1.000
_cell.length_c   1.000
_cell.angle_alpha   90.00
_cell.angle_beta   90.00
_cell.angle_gamma   90.00
#
_symmetry.space_group_name_H-M   'P 1'
#
loop_
_entity.id
_entity.type
_entity.pdbx_description
1 polymer ?
#
loop_
_entity_poly.entity_id
_entity_poly.type
_entity_poly.pdbx_seq_one_letter_code
_entity_poly.pdbx_strand_id
1 'polypeptide(L)'
;MTLKELLTQVGFDELLPYLEKHELEHLDNLYAFRETYDILRNMEPANNFEGKIFVEWHGGEWEDEEKWIGVSPMHDCTWEEDLAKEIVVADDVHISKIEIAMHCLWEITYWGFSPDERKETWQREFGPKVLNNKYEVALDKLEESIWKHQTPRRLRSRGRQGERCVRIEFPIRWNLERKNRSKRKREYRQDKREEYLRKMAARENLVRMLSAEGSTSRRSDVEFLLNVQYGRQYDYHSVTQDTGSRLAYILESMTQYQLFDLTKYDSAVIFIRCPSHCPLDETELEIFCKSVMQHLGYTNMLFGMQTEDYEKKEVKVTLLLNKR
;
A
#
# COMPACT_ATOMS: atom_id res chain seq x y z
N MET A 1 27.84 -10.21 -5.78
CA MET A 1 27.05 -9.39 -6.71
C MET A 1 26.17 -8.46 -5.90
N THR A 2 25.94 -7.24 -6.36
CA THR A 2 25.03 -6.32 -5.66
C THR A 2 23.58 -6.58 -6.04
N LEU A 3 22.64 -6.07 -5.24
CA LEU A 3 21.22 -6.10 -5.60
C LEU A 3 20.96 -5.38 -6.93
N LYS A 4 21.61 -4.23 -7.16
CA LYS A 4 21.50 -3.50 -8.43
C LYS A 4 21.93 -4.35 -9.64
N GLU A 5 23.05 -5.06 -9.52
CA GLU A 5 23.54 -5.95 -10.57
C GLU A 5 22.57 -7.10 -10.85
N LEU A 6 21.97 -7.67 -9.80
CA LEU A 6 20.99 -8.75 -9.92
C LEU A 6 19.73 -8.29 -10.67
N LEU A 7 19.14 -7.16 -10.27
CA LEU A 7 17.95 -6.58 -10.93
C LEU A 7 18.23 -6.12 -12.36
N THR A 8 19.49 -5.92 -12.74
CA THR A 8 19.86 -5.60 -14.13
C THR A 8 19.98 -6.86 -15.00
N GLN A 9 20.23 -8.02 -14.40
CA GLN A 9 20.42 -9.30 -15.09
C GLN A 9 19.12 -10.07 -15.35
N VAL A 10 18.06 -9.78 -14.59
CA VAL A 10 16.78 -10.48 -14.65
C VAL A 10 15.73 -9.54 -15.27
N GLY A 11 14.72 -10.06 -15.96
CA GLY A 11 13.53 -9.31 -16.36
C GLY A 11 12.39 -9.47 -15.36
N PHE A 12 11.51 -8.47 -15.24
CA PHE A 12 10.37 -8.55 -14.32
C PHE A 12 9.45 -9.74 -14.63
N ASP A 13 9.19 -10.03 -15.91
CA ASP A 13 8.33 -11.15 -16.34
C ASP A 13 8.85 -12.52 -15.87
N GLU A 14 10.17 -12.65 -15.69
CA GLU A 14 10.77 -13.88 -15.18
C GLU A 14 10.46 -14.12 -13.70
N LEU A 15 10.16 -13.05 -12.95
CA LEU A 15 9.80 -13.11 -11.54
C LEU A 15 8.36 -13.58 -11.31
N LEU A 16 7.46 -13.38 -12.29
CA LEU A 16 6.02 -13.62 -12.14
C LEU A 16 5.67 -15.02 -11.63
N PRO A 17 6.24 -16.14 -12.14
CA PRO A 17 5.89 -17.47 -11.65
C PRO A 17 6.23 -17.68 -10.16
N TYR A 18 7.27 -17.00 -9.68
CA TYR A 18 7.69 -17.05 -8.29
C TYR A 18 6.84 -16.11 -7.42
N LEU A 19 6.57 -14.90 -7.90
CA LEU A 19 5.68 -13.94 -7.23
C LEU A 19 4.27 -14.51 -7.04
N GLU A 20 3.67 -15.09 -8.08
CA GLU A 20 2.33 -15.69 -8.01
C GLU A 20 2.23 -16.83 -6.99
N LYS A 21 3.32 -17.58 -6.81
CA LYS A 21 3.40 -18.66 -5.81
C LYS A 21 3.52 -18.11 -4.38
N HIS A 22 4.19 -16.98 -4.20
CA HIS A 22 4.37 -16.34 -2.89
C HIS A 22 3.17 -15.45 -2.50
N GLU A 23 2.52 -14.80 -3.46
CA GLU A 23 1.42 -13.83 -3.26
C GLU A 23 0.04 -14.38 -3.65
N LEU A 24 -0.30 -15.57 -3.15
CA LEU A 24 -1.55 -16.26 -3.51
C LEU A 24 -2.83 -15.45 -3.20
N GLU A 25 -2.79 -14.59 -2.18
CA GLU A 25 -3.96 -13.81 -1.74
C GLU A 25 -4.07 -12.42 -2.42
N HIS A 26 -2.99 -11.92 -3.01
CA HIS A 26 -2.85 -10.54 -3.49
C HIS A 26 -2.38 -10.45 -4.95
N LEU A 27 -2.78 -11.43 -5.78
CA LEU A 27 -2.52 -11.45 -7.22
C LEU A 27 -3.08 -10.23 -7.98
N ASP A 28 -4.02 -9.50 -7.37
CA ASP A 28 -4.54 -8.23 -7.88
C ASP A 28 -3.57 -7.05 -7.70
N ASN A 29 -2.38 -7.29 -7.13
CA ASN A 29 -1.37 -6.28 -6.82
C ASN A 29 0.00 -6.53 -7.49
N LEU A 30 0.08 -7.45 -8.46
CA LEU A 30 1.35 -7.75 -9.17
C LEU A 30 1.93 -6.51 -9.87
N TYR A 31 1.07 -5.60 -10.33
CA TYR A 31 1.47 -4.33 -10.93
C TYR A 31 2.31 -3.46 -9.98
N ALA A 32 2.07 -3.52 -8.66
CA ALA A 32 2.80 -2.71 -7.70
C ALA A 32 4.25 -3.21 -7.57
N PHE A 33 4.46 -4.53 -7.62
CA PHE A 33 5.80 -5.13 -7.71
C PHE A 33 6.53 -4.71 -8.99
N ARG A 34 5.81 -4.62 -10.12
CA ARG A 34 6.38 -4.12 -11.38
C ARG A 34 6.85 -2.67 -11.23
N GLU A 35 6.01 -1.81 -10.68
CA GLU A 35 6.34 -0.41 -10.44
C GLU A 35 7.56 -0.29 -9.52
N THR A 36 7.61 -1.04 -8.42
CA THR A 36 8.79 -1.08 -7.55
C THR A 36 10.03 -1.55 -8.30
N TYR A 37 9.91 -2.61 -9.09
CA TYR A 37 11.00 -3.15 -9.89
C TYR A 37 11.60 -2.10 -10.83
N ASP A 38 10.75 -1.40 -11.56
CA ASP A 38 11.17 -0.36 -12.50
C ASP A 38 11.73 0.88 -11.76
N ILE A 39 11.22 1.22 -10.57
CA ILE A 39 11.80 2.28 -9.72
C ILE A 39 13.22 1.90 -9.31
N LEU A 40 13.41 0.69 -8.78
CA LEU A 40 14.72 0.18 -8.34
C LEU A 40 15.72 0.09 -9.50
N ARG A 41 15.23 -0.30 -10.69
CA ARG A 41 16.05 -0.36 -11.90
C ARG A 41 16.48 1.02 -12.40
N ASN A 42 15.69 2.06 -12.16
CA ASN A 42 16.04 3.45 -12.52
C ASN A 42 16.81 4.21 -11.41
N MET A 43 16.82 3.70 -10.18
CA MET A 43 17.49 4.33 -9.04
C MET A 43 19.00 4.05 -9.03
N GLU A 44 19.81 5.06 -8.69
CA GLU A 44 21.25 4.88 -8.53
C GLU A 44 21.57 4.34 -7.12
N PRO A 45 22.46 3.34 -6.99
CA PRO A 45 22.88 2.84 -5.67
C PRO A 45 23.65 3.93 -4.89
N ALA A 46 23.57 3.86 -3.57
CA ALA A 46 24.29 4.78 -2.69
C ALA A 46 25.81 4.65 -2.88
N ASN A 47 26.49 5.80 -3.06
CA ASN A 47 27.94 5.82 -3.21
C ASN A 47 28.63 5.42 -1.90
N ASN A 48 29.61 4.52 -1.99
CA ASN A 48 30.46 4.08 -0.88
C ASN A 48 29.70 3.48 0.33
N PHE A 49 28.51 2.92 0.10
CA PHE A 49 27.81 2.17 1.12
C PHE A 49 28.26 0.70 1.08
N GLU A 50 28.78 0.20 2.20
CA GLU A 50 29.15 -1.21 2.35
C GLU A 50 28.14 -1.90 3.27
N GLY A 51 27.45 -2.89 2.72
CA GLY A 51 26.50 -3.71 3.47
C GLY A 51 26.26 -5.03 2.77
N LYS A 52 25.61 -5.96 3.47
CA LYS A 52 25.32 -7.30 2.98
C LYS A 52 23.85 -7.63 3.14
N ILE A 53 23.31 -8.33 2.15
CA ILE A 53 22.00 -8.97 2.19
C ILE A 53 22.26 -10.48 2.24
N PHE A 54 21.78 -11.14 3.28
CA PHE A 54 21.87 -12.57 3.46
C PHE A 54 20.62 -13.25 2.93
N VAL A 55 20.81 -14.34 2.20
CA VAL A 55 19.74 -15.22 1.71
C VAL A 55 19.94 -16.58 2.36
N GLU A 56 19.08 -16.90 3.33
CA GLU A 56 19.22 -18.09 4.18
C GLU A 56 17.87 -18.73 4.49
N TRP A 57 17.91 -19.99 4.94
CA TRP A 57 16.72 -20.68 5.45
C TRP A 57 16.33 -20.14 6.81
N HIS A 58 15.07 -19.78 6.97
CA HIS A 58 14.44 -19.45 8.24
C HIS A 58 13.33 -20.46 8.57
N GLY A 59 12.95 -20.49 9.86
CA GLY A 59 11.92 -21.40 10.37
C GLY A 59 12.38 -22.85 10.47
N GLY A 60 11.42 -23.74 10.74
CA GLY A 60 11.67 -25.15 10.96
C GLY A 60 12.41 -25.44 12.27
N GLU A 61 12.32 -24.53 13.24
CA GLU A 61 12.84 -24.76 14.60
C GLU A 61 11.85 -25.62 15.42
N TRP A 62 10.60 -25.70 14.98
CA TRP A 62 9.51 -26.44 15.61
C TRP A 62 8.99 -27.56 14.69
N GLU A 63 8.45 -28.63 15.28
CA GLU A 63 8.09 -29.89 14.60
C GLU A 63 7.10 -29.74 13.43
N ASP A 64 6.32 -28.65 13.37
CA ASP A 64 5.31 -28.39 12.33
C ASP A 64 5.56 -27.09 11.54
N GLU A 65 6.72 -26.45 11.71
CA GLU A 65 7.05 -25.20 11.03
C GLU A 65 7.71 -25.49 9.67
N GLU A 66 7.08 -25.07 8.59
CA GLU A 66 7.71 -25.13 7.26
C GLU A 66 8.91 -24.20 7.21
N LYS A 67 9.99 -24.63 6.54
CA LYS A 67 11.13 -23.75 6.27
C LYS A 67 10.82 -22.83 5.10
N TRP A 68 11.28 -21.60 5.17
CA TRP A 68 11.19 -20.65 4.07
C TRP A 68 12.53 -19.96 3.82
N ILE A 69 12.73 -19.45 2.60
CA ILE A 69 13.85 -18.58 2.27
C ILE A 69 13.52 -17.18 2.76
N GLY A 70 14.40 -16.60 3.57
CA GLY A 70 14.32 -15.20 3.99
C GLY A 70 15.49 -14.40 3.46
N VAL A 71 15.25 -13.10 3.27
CA VAL A 71 16.25 -12.15 2.78
C VAL A 71 16.36 -10.99 3.77
N SER A 72 17.54 -10.79 4.35
CA SER A 72 17.71 -9.76 5.38
C SER A 72 19.17 -9.27 5.51
N PRO A 73 19.43 -8.08 6.07
CA PRO A 73 18.48 -7.01 6.38
C PRO A 73 18.17 -6.12 5.15
N MET A 74 16.90 -5.76 4.95
CA MET A 74 16.45 -4.83 3.89
C MET A 74 15.48 -3.74 4.38
N HIS A 75 15.21 -3.69 5.69
CA HIS A 75 14.18 -2.83 6.28
C HIS A 75 14.75 -1.63 7.04
N ASP A 76 16.07 -1.64 7.26
CA ASP A 76 16.79 -0.77 8.17
C ASP A 76 17.44 0.46 7.51
N CYS A 77 17.50 0.49 6.18
CA CYS A 77 18.19 1.53 5.41
C CYS A 77 17.36 2.02 4.21
N THR A 78 17.85 3.01 3.46
CA THR A 78 17.14 3.48 2.25
C THR A 78 17.25 2.48 1.09
N TRP A 79 16.39 2.62 0.07
CA TRP A 79 16.46 1.74 -1.09
C TRP A 79 17.76 1.91 -1.89
N GLU A 80 18.29 3.13 -1.95
CA GLU A 80 19.60 3.40 -2.55
C GLU A 80 20.72 2.62 -1.83
N GLU A 81 20.65 2.55 -0.49
CA GLU A 81 21.59 1.79 0.33
C GLU A 81 21.41 0.27 0.12
N ASP A 82 20.17 -0.23 0.07
CA ASP A 82 19.88 -1.64 -0.24
C ASP A 82 20.40 -2.05 -1.63
N LEU A 83 20.26 -1.19 -2.63
CA LEU A 83 20.78 -1.44 -3.99
C LEU A 83 22.30 -1.60 -4.03
N ALA A 84 23.02 -0.94 -3.12
CA ALA A 84 24.48 -1.02 -3.00
C ALA A 84 24.96 -2.28 -2.24
N LYS A 85 24.09 -2.92 -1.45
CA LYS A 85 24.47 -4.09 -0.64
C LYS A 85 24.86 -5.29 -1.51
N GLU A 86 25.85 -6.04 -1.04
CA GLU A 86 26.27 -7.31 -1.63
C GLU A 86 25.35 -8.46 -1.17
N ILE A 87 24.87 -9.26 -2.13
CA ILE A 87 24.07 -10.45 -1.83
C ILE A 87 25.00 -11.62 -1.51
N VAL A 88 24.80 -12.20 -0.32
CA VAL A 88 25.49 -13.38 0.19
C VAL A 88 24.46 -14.49 0.40
N VAL A 89 24.56 -15.54 -0.40
CA VAL A 89 23.67 -16.71 -0.33
C VAL A 89 24.34 -17.78 0.54
N ALA A 90 23.60 -18.35 1.48
CA ALA A 90 24.09 -19.44 2.32
C ALA A 90 24.41 -20.69 1.49
N ASP A 91 25.41 -21.47 1.91
CA ASP A 91 25.92 -22.62 1.13
C ASP A 91 24.87 -23.71 0.90
N ASP A 92 23.88 -23.83 1.79
CA ASP A 92 22.79 -24.81 1.75
C ASP A 92 21.54 -24.29 1.00
N VAL A 93 21.60 -23.09 0.44
CA VAL A 93 20.55 -22.48 -0.38
C VAL A 93 20.92 -22.61 -1.86
N HIS A 94 20.10 -23.34 -2.61
CA HIS A 94 20.32 -23.64 -4.04
C HIS A 94 19.15 -23.18 -4.91
N ILE A 95 18.88 -21.88 -4.88
CA ILE A 95 17.83 -21.25 -5.68
C ILE A 95 18.41 -20.47 -6.86
N SER A 96 17.57 -20.22 -7.87
CA SER A 96 17.99 -19.49 -9.06
C SER A 96 18.18 -17.99 -8.78
N LYS A 97 18.95 -17.29 -9.61
CA LYS A 97 19.06 -15.81 -9.53
C LYS A 97 17.70 -15.11 -9.63
N ILE A 98 16.80 -15.67 -10.44
CA ILE A 98 15.45 -15.15 -10.65
C ILE A 98 14.66 -15.22 -9.34
N GLU A 99 14.74 -16.36 -8.64
CA GLU A 99 14.08 -16.57 -7.35
C GLU A 99 14.69 -15.68 -6.24
N ILE A 100 16.01 -15.51 -6.22
CA ILE A 100 16.67 -14.55 -5.30
C ILE A 100 16.16 -13.13 -5.57
N ALA A 101 16.09 -12.71 -6.84
CA ALA A 101 15.62 -11.38 -7.21
C ALA A 101 14.16 -11.16 -6.78
N MET A 102 13.32 -12.18 -6.93
CA MET A 102 11.94 -12.16 -6.44
C MET A 102 11.88 -11.99 -4.92
N HIS A 103 12.65 -12.77 -4.15
CA HIS A 103 12.66 -12.64 -2.70
C HIS A 103 13.17 -11.27 -2.23
N CYS A 104 14.22 -10.74 -2.86
CA CYS A 104 14.70 -9.38 -2.57
C CYS A 104 13.63 -8.32 -2.87
N LEU A 105 12.91 -8.45 -4.00
CA LEU A 105 11.82 -7.55 -4.36
C LEU A 105 10.64 -7.65 -3.38
N TRP A 106 10.32 -8.86 -2.93
CA TRP A 106 9.26 -9.07 -1.94
C TRP A 106 9.62 -8.42 -0.60
N GLU A 107 10.82 -8.67 -0.08
CA GLU A 107 11.28 -8.08 1.16
C GLU A 107 11.36 -6.54 1.07
N ILE A 108 11.96 -5.97 0.03
CA ILE A 108 12.12 -4.50 -0.04
C ILE A 108 10.77 -3.75 -0.07
N THR A 109 9.70 -4.41 -0.53
CA THR A 109 8.33 -3.85 -0.60
C THR A 109 7.55 -3.92 0.71
N TYR A 110 8.10 -4.50 1.79
CA TYR A 110 7.39 -4.70 3.05
C TYR A 110 6.77 -3.43 3.65
N TRP A 111 7.48 -2.29 3.54
CA TRP A 111 6.99 -1.00 4.06
C TRP A 111 6.24 -0.15 3.03
N GLY A 112 6.15 -0.59 1.77
CA GLY A 112 5.49 0.12 0.66
C GLY A 112 6.13 -0.18 -0.69
N PHE A 113 5.40 0.09 -1.78
CA PHE A 113 5.83 -0.18 -3.16
C PHE A 113 6.54 1.00 -3.82
N SER A 114 6.65 2.14 -3.13
CA SER A 114 7.46 3.28 -3.56
C SER A 114 8.16 3.97 -2.38
N PRO A 115 9.21 4.77 -2.62
CA PRO A 115 9.87 5.52 -1.56
C PRO A 115 8.95 6.51 -0.84
N ASP A 116 7.95 7.06 -1.54
CA ASP A 116 6.95 7.95 -0.93
C ASP A 116 6.00 7.16 -0.04
N GLU A 117 5.47 6.03 -0.53
CA GLU A 117 4.60 5.15 0.25
C GLU A 117 5.30 4.63 1.50
N ARG A 118 6.57 4.27 1.41
CA ARG A 118 7.36 3.85 2.57
C ARG A 118 7.40 4.93 3.65
N LYS A 119 7.61 6.19 3.26
CA LYS A 119 7.59 7.34 4.18
C LYS A 119 6.19 7.57 4.75
N GLU A 120 5.15 7.47 3.92
CA GLU A 120 3.76 7.62 4.35
C GLU A 120 3.34 6.52 5.34
N THR A 121 3.68 5.26 5.08
CA THR A 121 3.48 4.13 5.99
C THR A 121 4.20 4.37 7.29
N TRP A 122 5.48 4.75 7.25
CA TRP A 122 6.23 5.06 8.46
C TRP A 122 5.59 6.19 9.27
N GLN A 123 5.18 7.27 8.60
CA GLN A 123 4.51 8.39 9.25
C GLN A 123 3.12 8.01 9.80
N ARG A 124 2.41 7.09 9.15
CA ARG A 124 1.11 6.59 9.60
C ARG A 124 1.24 5.70 10.84
N GLU A 125 2.23 4.82 10.86
CA GLU A 125 2.44 3.87 11.95
C GLU A 125 3.15 4.50 13.17
N PHE A 126 4.12 5.39 12.93
CA PHE A 126 5.00 5.92 13.98
C PHE A 126 4.93 7.45 14.16
N GLY A 127 4.31 8.17 13.22
CA GLY A 127 4.19 9.62 13.29
C GLY A 127 3.02 10.10 14.17
N PRO A 128 2.97 11.40 14.48
CA PRO A 128 1.83 11.98 15.18
C PRO A 128 0.54 11.77 14.41
N LYS A 129 -0.52 11.34 15.11
CA LYS A 129 -1.84 11.13 14.53
C LYS A 129 -2.44 12.47 14.09
N VAL A 130 -2.54 12.69 12.78
CA VAL A 130 -3.22 13.85 12.20
C VAL A 130 -4.67 13.48 11.93
N LEU A 131 -5.61 14.23 12.54
CA LEU A 131 -7.05 14.01 12.37
C LEU A 131 -7.57 14.97 11.31
N ASN A 132 -7.79 14.46 10.11
CA ASN A 132 -8.19 15.22 8.94
C ASN A 132 -9.70 15.40 8.86
N ASN A 133 -10.49 14.40 9.25
CA ASN A 133 -11.94 14.42 9.03
C ASN A 133 -12.78 14.19 10.30
N LYS A 134 -14.09 14.48 10.19
CA LYS A 134 -15.05 14.38 11.32
C LYS A 134 -15.18 12.96 11.89
N TYR A 135 -15.00 11.93 11.07
CA TYR A 135 -15.09 10.53 11.51
C TYR A 135 -13.83 10.09 12.25
N GLU A 136 -12.65 10.55 11.83
CA GLU A 136 -11.39 10.35 12.55
C GLU A 136 -11.42 11.04 13.91
N VAL A 137 -11.93 12.28 13.97
CA VAL A 137 -12.13 12.99 15.25
C VAL A 137 -13.11 12.23 16.16
N ALA A 138 -14.19 11.68 15.61
CA ALA A 138 -15.14 10.89 16.37
C ALA A 138 -14.55 9.55 16.85
N LEU A 139 -13.72 8.91 16.01
CA LEU A 139 -13.00 7.67 16.34
C LEU A 139 -12.00 7.92 17.47
N ASP A 140 -11.21 9.00 17.36
CA ASP A 140 -10.25 9.35 18.38
C ASP A 140 -10.91 9.67 19.74
N LYS A 141 -12.05 10.38 19.72
CA LYS A 141 -12.87 10.60 20.94
C LYS A 141 -13.41 9.30 21.54
N LEU A 142 -13.79 8.33 20.71
CA LEU A 142 -14.26 7.02 21.16
C LEU A 142 -13.11 6.23 21.81
N GLU A 143 -11.96 6.14 21.13
CA GLU A 143 -10.75 5.49 21.63
C GLU A 143 -10.28 6.14 22.95
N GLU A 144 -10.33 7.48 23.04
CA GLU A 144 -10.03 8.23 24.26
C GLU A 144 -11.00 7.89 25.40
N SER A 145 -12.29 7.81 25.12
CA SER A 145 -13.31 7.43 26.11
C SER A 145 -13.10 5.99 26.61
N ILE A 146 -12.83 5.06 25.69
CA ILE A 146 -12.52 3.67 26.01
C ILE A 146 -11.28 3.61 26.90
N TRP A 147 -10.20 4.26 26.49
CA TRP A 147 -8.95 4.31 27.26
C TRP A 147 -9.20 4.90 28.65
N LYS A 148 -9.90 6.04 28.75
CA LYS A 148 -10.12 6.76 30.00
C LYS A 148 -11.02 6.02 31.00
N HIS A 149 -12.04 5.31 30.51
CA HIS A 149 -13.06 4.70 31.36
C HIS A 149 -12.93 3.20 31.54
N GLN A 150 -12.19 2.51 30.66
CA GLN A 150 -11.99 1.07 30.72
C GLN A 150 -10.59 0.66 31.14
N THR A 151 -9.59 1.55 31.03
CA THR A 151 -8.24 1.31 31.53
C THR A 151 -8.09 1.84 32.96
N PRO A 152 -7.62 1.03 33.93
CA PRO A 152 -7.32 1.48 35.28
C PRO A 152 -6.41 2.71 35.28
N ARG A 153 -6.70 3.71 36.12
CA ARG A 153 -5.94 4.98 36.17
C ARG A 153 -4.43 4.77 36.38
N ARG A 154 -4.05 3.79 37.21
CA ARG A 154 -2.65 3.43 37.49
C ARG A 154 -1.87 2.93 36.27
N LEU A 155 -2.57 2.43 35.25
CA LEU A 155 -1.97 1.87 34.03
C LEU A 155 -1.97 2.87 32.88
N ARG A 156 -2.54 4.07 33.06
CA ARG A 156 -2.64 5.08 32.02
C ARG A 156 -1.51 6.08 32.11
N SER A 157 -0.86 6.35 30.99
CA SER A 157 0.12 7.43 30.85
C SER A 157 0.00 8.07 29.47
N ARG A 158 0.54 9.28 29.33
CA ARG A 158 0.65 9.96 28.03
C ARG A 158 2.09 9.92 27.58
N GLY A 159 2.30 9.56 26.31
CA GLY A 159 3.61 9.65 25.65
C GLY A 159 4.04 11.10 25.45
N ARG A 160 5.26 11.30 24.94
CA ARG A 160 5.84 12.63 24.72
C ARG A 160 5.02 13.49 23.76
N GLN A 161 4.36 12.86 22.77
CA GLN A 161 3.52 13.54 21.78
C GLN A 161 2.02 13.52 22.16
N GLY A 162 1.68 13.17 23.40
CA GLY A 162 0.29 13.04 23.84
C GLY A 162 -0.37 11.71 23.47
N GLU A 163 0.38 10.74 22.98
CA GLU A 163 -0.08 9.38 22.65
C GLU A 163 -0.67 8.67 23.88
N ARG A 164 -1.67 7.81 23.66
CA ARG A 164 -2.30 7.00 24.71
C ARG A 164 -1.42 5.79 25.04
N CYS A 165 -0.75 5.81 26.18
CA CYS A 165 0.08 4.68 26.61
C CYS A 165 -0.60 3.89 27.73
N VAL A 166 -0.63 2.56 27.57
CA VAL A 166 -1.07 1.64 28.62
C VAL A 166 0.17 0.91 29.15
N ARG A 167 0.49 1.10 30.43
CA ARG A 167 1.57 0.38 31.09
C ARG A 167 1.21 -1.10 31.15
N ILE A 168 2.08 -1.92 30.58
CA ILE A 168 1.99 -3.38 30.68
C ILE A 168 2.65 -3.80 31.99
N GLU A 169 1.90 -4.46 32.88
CA GLU A 169 2.45 -5.07 34.09
C GLU A 169 2.75 -6.55 33.82
N PHE A 170 3.98 -6.96 34.08
CA PHE A 170 4.40 -8.36 33.97
C PHE A 170 4.17 -9.11 35.30
N PRO A 171 3.70 -10.37 35.27
CA PRO A 171 3.38 -11.15 34.07
C PRO A 171 2.13 -10.60 33.36
N ILE A 172 2.17 -10.58 32.01
CA ILE A 172 1.05 -10.13 31.18
C ILE A 172 -0.15 -11.02 31.49
N ARG A 173 -1.02 -10.57 32.40
CA ARG A 173 -2.37 -11.11 32.49
C ARG A 173 -3.12 -10.56 31.29
N TRP A 174 -2.99 -11.24 30.15
CA TRP A 174 -4.01 -11.15 29.12
C TRP A 174 -5.33 -11.39 29.84
N ASN A 175 -6.24 -10.43 29.82
CA ASN A 175 -7.54 -10.55 30.47
C ASN A 175 -8.40 -11.59 29.71
N LEU A 176 -7.97 -12.86 29.79
CA LEU A 176 -8.71 -14.07 29.44
C LEU A 176 -9.78 -14.37 30.49
N GLU A 177 -9.92 -13.52 31.51
CA GLU A 177 -11.03 -13.58 32.45
C GLU A 177 -12.35 -13.49 31.69
N ARG A 178 -13.26 -14.44 31.95
CA ARG A 178 -14.60 -14.48 31.38
C ARG A 178 -15.32 -13.16 31.64
N LYS A 179 -15.36 -12.28 30.64
CA LYS A 179 -16.12 -11.03 30.68
C LYS A 179 -17.60 -11.36 30.87
N ASN A 180 -18.31 -10.65 31.74
CA ASN A 180 -19.76 -10.82 31.88
C ASN A 180 -20.50 -10.40 30.60
N ARG A 181 -21.76 -10.83 30.44
CA ARG A 181 -22.58 -10.56 29.24
C ARG A 181 -22.67 -9.07 28.90
N SER A 182 -22.82 -8.21 29.91
CA SER A 182 -22.95 -6.77 29.71
C SER A 182 -21.67 -6.13 29.16
N LYS A 183 -20.48 -6.54 29.65
CA LYS A 183 -19.18 -6.10 29.13
C LYS A 183 -19.00 -6.56 27.68
N ARG A 184 -19.29 -7.82 27.36
CA ARG A 184 -19.21 -8.35 25.99
C ARG A 184 -20.12 -7.60 25.01
N LYS A 185 -21.36 -7.31 25.43
CA LYS A 185 -22.29 -6.50 24.61
C LYS A 185 -21.82 -5.06 24.42
N ARG A 186 -21.13 -4.47 25.41
CA ARG A 186 -20.57 -3.13 25.29
C ARG A 186 -19.41 -3.10 24.30
N GLU A 187 -18.48 -4.04 24.44
CA GLU A 187 -17.33 -4.22 23.56
C GLU A 187 -17.79 -4.42 22.11
N TYR A 188 -18.72 -5.36 21.87
CA TYR A 188 -19.31 -5.54 20.55
C TYR A 188 -19.88 -4.25 19.93
N ARG A 189 -20.55 -3.40 20.71
CA ARG A 189 -21.06 -2.10 20.22
C ARG A 189 -19.94 -1.10 19.93
N GLN A 190 -18.86 -1.15 20.70
CA GLN A 190 -17.69 -0.31 20.51
C GLN A 190 -16.94 -0.75 19.25
N ASP A 191 -16.66 -2.05 19.11
CA ASP A 191 -16.01 -2.62 17.93
C ASP A 191 -16.78 -2.28 16.65
N LYS A 192 -18.11 -2.45 16.67
CA LYS A 192 -18.96 -2.08 15.51
C LYS A 192 -18.95 -0.59 15.22
N ARG A 193 -18.84 0.25 16.24
CA ARG A 193 -18.75 1.71 16.06
C ARG A 193 -17.38 2.13 15.55
N GLU A 194 -16.30 1.54 16.04
CA GLU A 194 -14.94 1.75 15.55
C GLU A 194 -14.81 1.31 14.09
N GLU A 195 -15.31 0.12 13.75
CA GLU A 195 -15.34 -0.40 12.38
C GLU A 195 -16.07 0.57 11.42
N TYR A 196 -17.25 1.06 11.83
CA TYR A 196 -18.00 2.05 11.07
C TYR A 196 -17.22 3.36 10.89
N LEU A 197 -16.65 3.91 11.98
CA LEU A 197 -15.94 5.19 11.92
C LEU A 197 -14.67 5.10 11.07
N ARG A 198 -13.92 3.98 11.14
CA ARG A 198 -12.76 3.72 10.26
C ARG A 198 -13.17 3.67 8.79
N LYS A 199 -14.23 2.93 8.46
CA LYS A 199 -14.77 2.84 7.10
C LYS A 199 -15.21 4.22 6.57
N MET A 200 -15.94 4.98 7.37
CA MET A 200 -16.41 6.31 6.96
C MET A 200 -15.28 7.34 6.88
N ALA A 201 -14.26 7.25 7.73
CA ALA A 201 -13.08 8.08 7.65
C ALA A 201 -12.34 7.87 6.32
N ALA A 202 -12.07 6.62 5.96
CA ALA A 202 -11.42 6.29 4.69
C ALA A 202 -12.24 6.81 3.49
N ARG A 203 -13.55 6.58 3.47
CA ARG A 203 -14.44 7.07 2.41
C ARG A 203 -14.52 8.60 2.32
N GLU A 204 -14.55 9.29 3.46
CA GLU A 204 -14.55 10.76 3.47
C GLU A 204 -13.20 11.32 2.98
N ASN A 205 -12.08 10.68 3.32
CA ASN A 205 -10.77 11.07 2.79
C ASN A 205 -10.72 10.88 1.26
N LEU A 206 -11.27 9.78 0.74
CA LEU A 206 -11.40 9.58 -0.72
C LEU A 206 -12.25 10.65 -1.38
N VAL A 207 -13.44 10.94 -0.84
CA VAL A 207 -14.32 12.00 -1.37
C VAL A 207 -13.59 13.35 -1.38
N ARG A 208 -12.86 13.69 -0.30
CA ARG A 208 -12.10 14.93 -0.21
C ARG A 208 -10.94 15.00 -1.20
N MET A 209 -10.24 13.88 -1.43
CA MET A 209 -9.16 13.78 -2.40
C MET A 209 -9.70 13.99 -3.82
N LEU A 210 -10.78 13.29 -4.19
CA LEU A 210 -11.38 13.40 -5.52
C LEU A 210 -12.04 14.76 -5.77
N SER A 211 -12.54 15.42 -4.72
CA SER A 211 -13.19 16.73 -4.81
C SER A 211 -12.28 17.89 -4.34
N ALA A 212 -10.96 17.69 -4.37
CA ALA A 212 -10.00 18.71 -3.97
C ALA A 212 -10.03 19.91 -4.93
N GLU A 213 -9.55 21.07 -4.47
CA GLU A 213 -9.43 22.25 -5.33
C GLU A 213 -8.52 21.95 -6.52
N GLY A 214 -8.98 22.29 -7.73
CA GLY A 214 -8.29 21.94 -8.99
C GLY A 214 -8.67 20.59 -9.58
N SER A 215 -9.54 19.80 -8.94
CA SER A 215 -10.10 18.60 -9.55
C SER A 215 -11.28 18.91 -10.49
N THR A 216 -11.48 18.05 -11.48
CA THR A 216 -12.63 18.15 -12.40
C THR A 216 -13.94 17.67 -11.76
N SER A 217 -13.88 16.92 -10.66
CA SER A 217 -15.04 16.32 -10.01
C SER A 217 -15.54 17.15 -8.82
N ARG A 218 -16.85 17.43 -8.77
CA ARG A 218 -17.44 18.09 -7.61
C ARG A 218 -17.74 17.07 -6.52
N ARG A 219 -17.84 17.54 -5.27
CA ARG A 219 -18.22 16.68 -4.14
C ARG A 219 -19.53 15.92 -4.38
N SER A 220 -20.51 16.55 -5.04
CA SER A 220 -21.80 15.92 -5.41
C SER A 220 -21.64 14.67 -6.27
N ASP A 221 -20.61 14.66 -7.13
CA ASP A 221 -20.44 13.64 -8.16
C ASP A 221 -19.86 12.35 -7.55
N VAL A 222 -19.10 12.49 -6.47
CA VAL A 222 -18.40 11.39 -5.77
C VAL A 222 -19.01 11.06 -4.40
N GLU A 223 -20.03 11.81 -3.94
CA GLU A 223 -20.67 11.60 -2.63
C GLU A 223 -21.27 10.19 -2.47
N PHE A 224 -21.65 9.55 -3.59
CA PHE A 224 -22.15 8.17 -3.57
C PHE A 224 -21.15 7.17 -2.96
N LEU A 225 -19.85 7.46 -3.00
CA LEU A 225 -18.80 6.62 -2.40
C LEU A 225 -18.98 6.42 -0.89
N LEU A 226 -19.64 7.35 -0.20
CA LEU A 226 -19.97 7.21 1.22
C LEU A 226 -20.92 6.04 1.48
N ASN A 227 -21.77 5.69 0.52
CA ASN A 227 -22.85 4.72 0.65
C ASN A 227 -22.58 3.37 -0.04
N VAL A 228 -21.42 3.21 -0.68
CA VAL A 228 -21.02 1.97 -1.36
C VAL A 228 -21.08 0.77 -0.40
N GLN A 229 -21.54 -0.40 -0.87
CA GLN A 229 -21.57 -1.61 -0.04
C GLN A 229 -20.17 -2.21 0.11
N TYR A 230 -19.48 -2.37 -1.01
CA TYR A 230 -18.15 -2.95 -1.11
C TYR A 230 -17.36 -2.27 -2.22
N GLY A 231 -16.05 -2.10 -2.01
CA GLY A 231 -15.17 -1.55 -3.03
C GLY A 231 -13.70 -1.86 -2.74
N ARG A 232 -12.86 -1.73 -3.77
CA ARG A 232 -11.40 -1.80 -3.70
C ARG A 232 -10.78 -0.58 -4.38
N GLN A 233 -9.62 -0.18 -3.89
CA GLN A 233 -8.81 0.91 -4.43
C GLN A 233 -7.47 0.33 -4.88
N TYR A 234 -7.03 0.77 -6.05
CA TYR A 234 -5.69 0.53 -6.58
C TYR A 234 -5.10 1.86 -7.02
N ASP A 235 -3.85 2.09 -6.67
CA ASP A 235 -3.10 3.28 -7.06
C ASP A 235 -1.95 2.82 -7.96
N TYR A 236 -1.87 3.39 -9.17
CA TYR A 236 -0.83 3.12 -10.17
C TYR A 236 0.06 4.33 -10.34
N HIS A 237 1.34 4.08 -10.58
CA HIS A 237 2.37 5.09 -10.80
C HIS A 237 3.04 4.88 -12.16
N SER A 238 3.13 5.93 -12.97
CA SER A 238 3.90 5.83 -14.22
C SER A 238 5.41 5.89 -13.91
N VAL A 239 6.11 4.78 -14.08
CA VAL A 239 7.57 4.71 -13.89
C VAL A 239 8.26 4.72 -15.26
N THR A 240 8.16 5.85 -15.97
CA THR A 240 8.77 6.02 -17.30
C THR A 240 9.56 7.32 -17.39
N GLN A 241 10.68 7.27 -18.11
CA GLN A 241 11.49 8.45 -18.44
C GLN A 241 10.88 9.24 -19.61
N ASP A 242 10.07 8.58 -20.45
CA ASP A 242 9.40 9.18 -21.59
C ASP A 242 8.04 9.76 -21.18
N THR A 243 7.91 11.08 -21.31
CA THR A 243 6.72 11.82 -20.90
C THR A 243 5.48 11.50 -21.74
N GLY A 244 5.65 10.93 -22.94
CA GLY A 244 4.55 10.61 -23.87
C GLY A 244 3.95 9.21 -23.72
N SER A 245 4.48 8.37 -22.83
CA SER A 245 4.04 6.97 -22.64
C SER A 245 3.60 6.68 -21.20
N ARG A 246 3.31 7.70 -20.40
CA ARG A 246 2.98 7.58 -18.98
C ARG A 246 1.67 6.83 -18.74
N LEU A 247 0.62 7.16 -19.49
CA LEU A 247 -0.67 6.45 -19.38
C LEU A 247 -0.63 5.08 -20.06
N ALA A 248 0.18 4.94 -21.11
CA ALA A 248 0.39 3.64 -21.77
C ALA A 248 1.03 2.63 -20.81
N TYR A 249 2.03 3.04 -20.04
CA TYR A 249 2.64 2.22 -18.98
C TYR A 249 1.60 1.76 -17.94
N ILE A 250 0.76 2.67 -17.47
CA ILE A 250 -0.29 2.35 -16.49
C ILE A 250 -1.34 1.41 -17.09
N LEU A 251 -1.74 1.63 -18.35
CA LEU A 251 -2.68 0.74 -19.03
C LEU A 251 -2.13 -0.69 -19.14
N GLU A 252 -0.84 -0.84 -19.43
CA GLU A 252 -0.17 -2.14 -19.43
C GLU A 252 -0.20 -2.78 -18.02
N SER A 253 0.09 -2.00 -16.97
CA SER A 253 -0.02 -2.43 -15.57
C SER A 253 -1.43 -2.94 -15.22
N MET A 254 -2.48 -2.23 -15.65
CA MET A 254 -3.87 -2.63 -15.43
C MET A 254 -4.27 -3.90 -16.19
N THR A 255 -3.72 -4.10 -17.39
CA THR A 255 -4.20 -5.15 -18.31
C THR A 255 -3.41 -6.45 -18.23
N GLN A 256 -2.10 -6.37 -17.97
CA GLN A 256 -1.19 -7.52 -17.96
C GLN A 256 -0.79 -7.97 -16.55
N TYR A 257 -0.63 -7.01 -15.63
CA TYR A 257 -0.08 -7.27 -14.30
C TYR A 257 -1.12 -7.13 -13.20
N GLN A 258 -2.39 -7.27 -13.55
CA GLN A 258 -3.47 -7.20 -12.59
C GLN A 258 -4.54 -8.26 -12.83
N LEU A 259 -4.77 -9.07 -11.81
CA LEU A 259 -5.71 -10.18 -11.85
C LEU A 259 -6.82 -9.94 -10.82
N PHE A 260 -7.96 -9.40 -11.24
CA PHE A 260 -9.14 -9.33 -10.38
C PHE A 260 -10.40 -9.86 -11.07
N ASP A 261 -11.33 -10.33 -10.25
CA ASP A 261 -12.66 -10.75 -10.68
C ASP A 261 -13.59 -9.53 -10.82
N LEU A 262 -13.68 -9.02 -12.05
CA LEU A 262 -14.55 -7.89 -12.43
C LEU A 262 -16.03 -8.14 -12.11
N THR A 263 -16.48 -9.39 -11.98
CA THR A 263 -17.91 -9.69 -11.74
C THR A 263 -18.39 -9.25 -10.35
N LYS A 264 -17.46 -8.97 -9.44
CA LYS A 264 -17.75 -8.53 -8.07
C LYS A 264 -18.21 -7.07 -7.99
N TYR A 265 -17.97 -6.27 -9.02
CA TYR A 265 -18.21 -4.83 -9.03
C TYR A 265 -19.18 -4.45 -10.17
N ASP A 266 -19.83 -3.30 -10.03
CA ASP A 266 -20.82 -2.78 -11.00
C ASP A 266 -20.47 -1.39 -11.53
N SER A 267 -19.48 -0.75 -10.93
CA SER A 267 -19.07 0.62 -11.24
C SER A 267 -17.60 0.84 -10.94
N ALA A 268 -17.00 1.78 -11.66
CA ALA A 268 -15.61 2.18 -11.47
C ALA A 268 -15.46 3.71 -11.45
N VAL A 269 -14.53 4.20 -10.64
CA VAL A 269 -14.06 5.59 -10.68
C VAL A 269 -12.58 5.56 -11.00
N ILE A 270 -12.17 6.33 -11.99
CA ILE A 270 -10.77 6.49 -12.39
C ILE A 270 -10.41 7.94 -12.17
N PHE A 271 -9.37 8.18 -11.38
CA PHE A 271 -8.91 9.52 -11.05
C PHE A 271 -7.44 9.69 -11.40
N ILE A 272 -7.14 10.65 -12.27
CA ILE A 272 -5.81 10.88 -12.81
C ILE A 272 -5.22 12.13 -12.15
N ARG A 273 -4.07 11.99 -11.51
CA ARG A 273 -3.29 13.10 -10.95
C ARG A 273 -2.03 13.30 -11.78
N CYS A 274 -1.92 14.48 -12.39
CA CYS A 274 -0.78 14.83 -13.24
C CYS A 274 -0.07 16.10 -12.74
N PRO A 275 1.24 16.22 -12.97
CA PRO A 275 1.99 17.40 -12.59
C PRO A 275 1.69 18.59 -13.52
N SER A 276 1.53 19.78 -12.93
CA SER A 276 1.26 21.06 -13.62
C SER A 276 2.29 21.39 -14.71
N HIS A 277 3.56 21.10 -14.45
CA HIS A 277 4.68 21.41 -15.32
C HIS A 277 4.87 20.39 -16.47
N CYS A 278 4.16 19.26 -16.44
CA CYS A 278 4.21 18.22 -17.47
C CYS A 278 2.81 17.65 -17.73
N PRO A 279 1.91 18.43 -18.36
CA PRO A 279 0.53 18.04 -18.60
C PRO A 279 0.43 16.81 -19.51
N LEU A 280 -0.72 16.15 -19.47
CA LEU A 280 -1.04 15.02 -20.33
C LEU A 280 -1.48 15.51 -21.72
N ASP A 281 -1.13 14.76 -22.74
CA ASP A 281 -1.66 14.98 -24.08
C ASP A 281 -3.13 14.53 -24.15
N GLU A 282 -3.97 15.33 -24.82
CA GLU A 282 -5.41 15.04 -24.92
C GLU A 282 -5.67 13.73 -25.67
N THR A 283 -4.85 13.41 -26.68
CA THR A 283 -5.03 12.17 -27.45
C THR A 283 -4.60 10.94 -26.64
N GLU A 284 -3.51 11.04 -25.87
CA GLU A 284 -3.09 10.00 -24.91
C GLU A 284 -4.20 9.72 -23.90
N LEU A 285 -4.79 10.77 -23.33
CA LEU A 285 -5.89 10.68 -22.36
C LEU A 285 -7.13 10.02 -22.96
N GLU A 286 -7.55 10.41 -24.18
CA GLU A 286 -8.69 9.80 -24.84
C GLU A 286 -8.48 8.30 -25.13
N ILE A 287 -7.28 7.93 -25.59
CA ILE A 287 -6.93 6.54 -25.88
C ILE A 287 -6.94 5.72 -24.59
N PHE A 288 -6.37 6.26 -23.51
CA PHE A 288 -6.37 5.64 -22.20
C PHE A 288 -7.81 5.39 -21.70
N CYS A 289 -8.64 6.44 -21.66
CA CYS A 289 -10.02 6.33 -21.22
C CYS A 289 -10.81 5.28 -22.03
N LYS A 290 -10.71 5.30 -23.36
CA LYS A 290 -11.36 4.30 -24.23
C LYS A 290 -10.89 2.88 -23.93
N SER A 291 -9.58 2.69 -23.73
CA SER A 291 -9.00 1.37 -23.45
C SER A 291 -9.42 0.84 -22.08
N VAL A 292 -9.44 1.69 -21.04
CA VAL A 292 -9.91 1.28 -19.71
C VAL A 292 -11.40 0.98 -19.70
N MET A 293 -12.22 1.74 -20.44
CA MET A 293 -13.64 1.42 -20.61
C MET A 293 -13.84 0.04 -21.27
N GLN A 294 -13.05 -0.28 -22.30
CA GLN A 294 -13.09 -1.59 -22.95
C GLN A 294 -12.63 -2.72 -22.02
N HIS A 295 -11.59 -2.48 -21.23
CA HIS A 295 -11.05 -3.47 -20.32
C HIS A 295 -11.99 -3.79 -19.15
N LEU A 296 -12.56 -2.76 -18.50
CA LEU A 296 -13.44 -2.93 -17.34
C LEU A 296 -14.88 -3.30 -17.73
N GLY A 297 -15.36 -2.82 -18.88
CA GLY A 297 -16.68 -3.18 -19.43
C GLY A 297 -17.90 -2.65 -18.66
N TYR A 298 -17.72 -1.74 -17.69
CA TYR A 298 -18.82 -1.17 -16.91
C TYR A 298 -19.54 -0.03 -17.64
N THR A 299 -20.86 0.07 -17.46
CA THR A 299 -21.65 1.20 -17.96
C THR A 299 -21.53 2.44 -17.07
N ASN A 300 -21.34 2.23 -15.77
CA ASN A 300 -21.25 3.29 -14.76
C ASN A 300 -19.78 3.56 -14.42
N MET A 301 -19.10 4.30 -15.29
CA MET A 301 -17.72 4.74 -15.09
C MET A 301 -17.64 6.26 -14.94
N LEU A 302 -16.88 6.72 -13.96
CA LEU A 302 -16.60 8.13 -13.74
C LEU A 302 -15.10 8.39 -13.91
N PHE A 303 -14.76 9.38 -14.74
CA PHE A 303 -13.39 9.82 -14.94
C PHE A 303 -13.22 11.20 -14.30
N GLY A 304 -12.22 11.33 -13.45
CA GLY A 304 -11.80 12.59 -12.86
C GLY A 304 -10.32 12.84 -13.11
N MET A 305 -9.93 14.10 -13.07
CA MET A 305 -8.55 14.51 -13.23
C MET A 305 -8.25 15.67 -12.28
N GLN A 306 -7.01 15.74 -11.80
CA GLN A 306 -6.49 16.85 -11.04
C GLN A 306 -5.07 17.15 -11.48
N THR A 307 -4.80 18.44 -11.66
CA THR A 307 -3.44 18.93 -11.86
C THR A 307 -2.88 19.36 -10.52
N GLU A 308 -1.73 18.83 -10.14
CA GLU A 308 -1.05 19.16 -8.88
C GLU A 308 0.32 19.78 -9.15
N ASP A 309 0.79 20.61 -8.24
CA ASP A 309 2.11 21.23 -8.34
C ASP A 309 3.12 20.42 -7.52
N TYR A 310 3.75 19.44 -8.17
CA TYR A 310 4.86 18.66 -7.60
C TYR A 310 5.97 18.48 -8.64
N GLU A 311 7.20 18.24 -8.17
CA GLU A 311 8.41 18.22 -9.02
C GLU A 311 8.54 16.96 -9.91
N LYS A 312 7.93 15.84 -9.49
CA LYS A 312 8.00 14.57 -10.23
C LYS A 312 7.20 14.65 -11.53
N LYS A 313 7.67 13.97 -12.57
CA LYS A 313 7.00 13.87 -13.89
C LYS A 313 5.97 12.74 -13.97
N GLU A 314 5.98 11.86 -12.97
CA GLU A 314 5.12 10.69 -12.88
C GLU A 314 3.65 11.10 -12.80
N VAL A 315 2.79 10.28 -13.37
CA VAL A 315 1.33 10.40 -13.28
C VAL A 315 0.85 9.33 -12.31
N LYS A 316 -0.07 9.70 -11.43
CA LYS A 316 -0.73 8.75 -10.52
C LYS A 316 -2.16 8.52 -11.00
N VAL A 317 -2.56 7.27 -11.12
CA VAL A 317 -3.95 6.91 -11.45
C VAL A 317 -4.53 6.12 -10.29
N THR A 318 -5.65 6.57 -9.75
CA THR A 318 -6.40 5.84 -8.73
C THR A 318 -7.61 5.17 -9.40
N LEU A 319 -7.70 3.85 -9.32
CA LEU A 319 -8.87 3.06 -9.71
C LEU A 319 -9.66 2.67 -8.45
N LEU A 320 -10.93 3.06 -8.41
CA LEU A 320 -11.88 2.61 -7.40
C LEU A 320 -12.92 1.70 -8.04
N LEU A 321 -12.88 0.41 -7.73
CA LEU A 321 -13.91 -0.54 -8.11
C LEU A 321 -14.97 -0.61 -7.03
N ASN A 322 -16.25 -0.44 -7.39
CA ASN A 322 -17.34 -0.29 -6.44
C ASN A 322 -18.52 -1.22 -6.78
N LYS A 323 -19.22 -1.64 -5.73
CA LYS A 323 -20.52 -2.29 -5.79
C LYS A 323 -21.52 -1.46 -5.02
N ARG A 324 -22.54 -0.94 -5.70
CA ARG A 324 -23.55 -0.08 -5.09
C ARG A 324 -24.55 -0.86 -4.23
#